data_AF-A0A7K2YCN4-F1
#
_entry.id   AF-A0A7K2YCN4-F1
#
_cell.length_a   1.000
_cell.length_b   1.000
_cell.length_c   1.000
_cell.angle_alpha   90.00
_cell.angle_beta   90.00
_cell.angle_gamma   90.00
#
_symmetry.space_group_name_H-M   'P 1'
#
loop_
_entity.id
_entity.type
_entity.pdbx_description
1 polymer ?
#
loop_
_entity_poly.entity_id
_entity_poly.type
_entity_poly.pdbx_seq_one_letter_code
_entity_poly.pdbx_strand_id
1 'polypeptide(L)'
;MTTPLSRLRRLTAAARRITEQNLHDRFALVGPVDEIKEPGDTIDAMLVRLERSFAANRRFAAKASHELRTPLALQRTSGNDRRRRPTQVQQVRSVRTGLARRDRRSRCRASAGRREPPSSSAPGRP
;
A
#
# COMPACT_ATOMS: atom_id res chain seq x y z
N MET A 1 -23.77 -36.02 41.08
CA MET A 1 -24.41 -36.41 39.79
C MET A 1 -25.04 -35.16 39.18
N THR A 2 -24.69 -34.77 37.95
CA THR A 2 -25.32 -33.64 37.25
C THR A 2 -26.71 -34.03 36.76
N THR A 3 -27.74 -33.30 37.15
CA THR A 3 -29.12 -33.56 36.71
C THR A 3 -29.30 -33.17 35.23
N PRO A 4 -30.17 -33.83 34.45
CA PRO A 4 -30.36 -33.54 33.02
C PRO A 4 -30.67 -32.06 32.73
N LEU A 5 -31.52 -31.43 33.54
CA LEU A 5 -31.84 -30.00 33.44
C LEU A 5 -30.62 -29.09 33.62
N SER A 6 -29.70 -29.45 34.53
CA SER A 6 -28.47 -28.67 34.71
C SER A 6 -27.54 -28.76 33.50
N ARG A 7 -27.49 -29.91 32.83
CA ARG A 7 -26.71 -30.09 31.58
C ARG A 7 -27.31 -29.29 30.43
N LEU A 8 -28.64 -29.33 30.27
CA LEU A 8 -29.31 -28.54 29.24
C LEU A 8 -29.08 -27.04 29.43
N ARG A 9 -29.19 -26.54 30.67
CA ARG A 9 -28.92 -25.12 30.96
C ARG A 9 -27.47 -24.74 30.66
N ARG A 10 -26.50 -25.62 30.91
CA ARG A 10 -25.09 -25.40 30.52
C ARG A 10 -24.93 -25.34 29.01
N LEU A 11 -25.55 -26.26 28.27
CA LEU A 11 -25.55 -26.24 26.80
C LEU A 11 -26.15 -24.92 26.28
N THR A 12 -27.34 -24.53 26.72
CA THR A 12 -27.96 -23.27 26.29
C THR A 12 -27.12 -22.04 26.64
N ALA A 13 -26.51 -22.01 27.84
CA ALA A 13 -25.65 -20.91 28.26
C ALA A 13 -24.36 -20.81 27.44
N ALA A 14 -23.74 -21.95 27.11
CA ALA A 14 -22.58 -21.98 26.23
C ALA A 14 -22.97 -21.52 24.81
N ALA A 15 -24.12 -21.92 24.29
CA ALA A 15 -24.56 -21.56 22.94
C ALA A 15 -24.77 -20.05 22.80
N ARG A 16 -25.35 -19.42 23.83
CA ARG A 16 -25.54 -17.96 23.89
C ARG A 16 -24.23 -17.16 23.93
N ARG A 17 -23.12 -17.78 24.31
CA ARG A 17 -21.80 -17.12 24.38
C ARG A 17 -20.99 -17.26 23.10
N ILE A 18 -21.43 -18.08 22.15
CA ILE A 18 -20.73 -18.23 20.88
C ILE A 18 -21.01 -17.02 19.99
N THR A 19 -19.93 -16.45 19.49
CA THR A 19 -19.84 -15.32 18.59
C THR A 19 -18.86 -15.67 17.46
N GLU A 20 -18.71 -14.79 16.47
CA GLU A 20 -17.73 -14.98 15.39
C GLU A 20 -16.28 -15.08 15.91
N GLN A 21 -16.00 -14.46 17.06
CA GLN A 21 -14.64 -14.36 17.62
C GLN A 21 -14.22 -15.63 18.37
N ASN A 22 -15.18 -16.41 18.87
CA ASN A 22 -14.93 -17.63 19.64
C ASN A 22 -15.62 -18.87 19.03
N LEU A 23 -15.75 -18.91 17.70
CA LEU A 23 -16.21 -20.10 16.97
C LEU A 23 -15.34 -21.34 17.18
N HIS A 24 -14.17 -21.23 17.80
CA HIS A 24 -13.31 -22.35 18.18
C HIS A 24 -13.75 -23.02 19.49
N ASP A 25 -14.55 -22.33 20.31
CA ASP A 25 -15.07 -22.88 21.56
C ASP A 25 -15.97 -24.08 21.27
N ARG A 26 -15.90 -25.07 22.15
CA ARG A 26 -16.69 -26.31 22.04
C ARG A 26 -17.50 -26.54 23.30
N PHE A 27 -18.67 -27.12 23.14
CA PHE A 27 -19.50 -27.55 24.26
C PHE A 27 -18.83 -28.68 25.03
N ALA A 28 -18.21 -29.62 24.31
CA ALA A 28 -17.46 -30.74 24.87
C ALA A 28 -18.20 -31.40 26.05
N LEU A 29 -19.49 -31.71 25.85
CA LEU A 29 -20.34 -32.23 26.92
C LEU A 29 -19.79 -33.56 27.43
N VAL A 30 -19.44 -33.58 28.71
CA VAL A 30 -18.94 -34.78 29.41
C VAL A 30 -20.12 -35.55 30.00
N GLY A 31 -20.16 -36.86 29.76
CA GLY A 31 -21.20 -37.74 30.29
C GLY A 31 -21.54 -38.90 29.36
N PRO A 32 -22.54 -39.72 29.74
CA PRO A 32 -23.08 -40.75 28.88
C PRO A 32 -23.63 -40.16 27.57
N VAL A 33 -23.64 -40.98 26.53
CA VAL A 33 -24.28 -40.63 25.25
C VAL A 33 -25.79 -40.63 25.47
N ASP A 34 -26.35 -39.44 25.65
CA ASP A 34 -27.77 -39.18 25.90
C ASP A 34 -28.31 -38.12 24.93
N GLU A 35 -29.61 -37.83 25.04
CA GLU A 35 -30.34 -36.89 24.19
C GLU A 35 -29.83 -35.45 24.29
N ILE A 36 -28.96 -35.14 25.26
CA ILE A 36 -28.33 -33.83 25.41
C ILE A 36 -26.93 -33.84 24.78
N LYS A 37 -26.18 -34.94 24.95
CA LYS A 37 -24.84 -35.08 24.39
C LYS A 37 -24.86 -35.07 22.87
N GLU A 38 -25.79 -35.80 22.24
CA GLU A 38 -25.87 -35.92 20.78
C GLU A 38 -26.10 -34.55 20.07
N PRO A 39 -27.07 -33.71 20.50
CA PRO A 39 -27.17 -32.35 19.98
C PRO A 39 -25.93 -31.50 20.23
N GLY A 40 -25.28 -31.63 21.39
CA GLY A 40 -24.05 -30.90 21.68
C GLY A 40 -22.91 -31.23 20.71
N ASP A 41 -22.69 -32.52 20.46
CA ASP A 41 -21.70 -33.01 19.50
C ASP A 41 -22.02 -32.54 18.07
N THR A 42 -23.31 -32.53 17.70
CA THR A 42 -23.79 -32.04 16.39
C THR A 42 -23.53 -30.54 16.22
N ILE A 43 -23.79 -29.74 17.26
CA ILE A 43 -23.52 -28.30 17.22
C ILE A 43 -22.00 -28.06 17.16
N ASP A 44 -21.19 -28.80 17.92
CA ASP A 44 -19.72 -28.72 17.84
C ASP A 44 -19.22 -28.99 16.41
N ALA A 45 -19.76 -30.00 15.72
CA ALA A 45 -19.44 -30.27 14.33
C ALA A 45 -19.87 -29.13 13.37
N MET A 46 -21.03 -28.51 13.61
CA MET A 46 -21.48 -27.33 12.87
C MET A 46 -20.52 -26.14 13.07
N LEU A 47 -20.07 -25.89 14.29
CA LEU A 47 -19.13 -24.82 14.61
C LEU A 47 -17.78 -25.01 13.92
N VAL A 48 -17.27 -26.24 13.84
CA VAL A 48 -16.06 -26.56 13.07
C VAL A 48 -16.22 -26.18 11.60
N ARG A 49 -17.37 -26.46 11.00
CA ARG A 49 -17.65 -26.11 9.60
C ARG A 49 -17.74 -24.59 9.40
N LEU A 50 -18.37 -23.88 10.33
CA LEU A 50 -18.46 -22.41 10.30
C LEU A 50 -17.08 -21.76 10.45
N GLU A 51 -16.27 -22.23 11.40
CA GLU A 51 -14.90 -21.75 11.61
C GLU A 51 -14.06 -21.85 10.34
N ARG A 52 -14.13 -22.99 9.64
CA ARG A 52 -13.44 -23.20 8.36
C ARG A 52 -13.90 -22.21 7.29
N SER A 53 -15.21 -21.96 7.20
CA SER A 53 -15.79 -21.00 6.23
C SER A 53 -15.32 -19.57 6.51
N PHE A 54 -15.39 -19.12 7.77
CA PHE A 54 -14.93 -17.79 8.17
C PHE A 54 -13.41 -17.62 7.98
N ALA A 55 -12.62 -18.64 8.30
CA ALA A 55 -11.18 -18.61 8.04
C ALA A 55 -10.86 -18.46 6.55
N ALA A 56 -11.57 -19.19 5.69
CA ALA A 56 -11.43 -19.07 4.23
C ALA A 56 -11.82 -17.67 3.73
N ASN A 57 -12.95 -17.12 4.20
CA ASN A 57 -13.40 -15.77 3.84
C ASN A 57 -12.38 -14.69 4.25
N ARG A 58 -11.86 -14.76 5.49
CA ARG A 58 -10.85 -13.80 5.96
C ARG A 58 -9.57 -13.87 5.13
N ARG A 59 -9.10 -15.08 4.81
CA ARG A 59 -7.90 -15.29 3.98
C ARG A 59 -8.10 -14.78 2.56
N PHE A 60 -9.27 -15.00 1.98
CA PHE A 60 -9.64 -14.47 0.67
C PHE A 60 -9.65 -12.94 0.66
N ALA A 61 -10.35 -12.31 1.61
CA ALA A 61 -10.41 -10.85 1.72
C ALA A 61 -9.02 -10.22 1.93
N ALA A 62 -8.19 -10.84 2.76
CA ALA A 62 -6.81 -10.42 2.97
C ALA A 62 -5.99 -10.53 1.67
N LYS A 63 -6.06 -11.67 0.97
CA LYS A 63 -5.35 -11.88 -0.29
C LYS A 63 -5.79 -10.88 -1.36
N ALA A 64 -7.09 -10.70 -1.56
CA ALA A 64 -7.63 -9.72 -2.51
C ALA A 64 -7.15 -8.30 -2.18
N SER A 65 -7.16 -7.90 -0.91
CA SER A 65 -6.66 -6.59 -0.48
C SER A 65 -5.18 -6.39 -0.82
N HIS A 66 -4.35 -7.45 -0.67
CA HIS A 66 -2.94 -7.39 -1.02
C HIS A 66 -2.72 -7.38 -2.53
N GLU A 67 -3.46 -8.21 -3.27
CA GLU A 67 -3.39 -8.27 -4.74
C GLU A 67 -3.89 -7.00 -5.42
N LEU A 68 -4.76 -6.20 -4.77
CA LEU A 68 -5.20 -4.90 -5.30
C LEU A 68 -4.29 -3.74 -4.91
N ARG A 69 -3.66 -3.79 -3.73
CA ARG A 69 -2.74 -2.72 -3.29
C ARG A 69 -1.52 -2.59 -4.19
N THR A 70 -0.92 -3.69 -4.59
CA THR A 70 0.26 -3.72 -5.46
C THR A 70 0.01 -3.08 -6.84
N PRO A 71 -1.00 -3.49 -7.62
CA PRO A 71 -1.29 -2.86 -8.91
C PRO A 71 -1.73 -1.40 -8.75
N LEU A 72 -2.48 -1.04 -7.70
CA LEU A 72 -2.84 0.37 -7.46
C LEU A 72 -1.61 1.24 -7.11
N ALA A 73 -0.66 0.70 -6.36
CA ALA A 73 0.61 1.38 -6.07
C ALA A 73 1.44 1.59 -7.36
N LEU A 74 1.46 0.60 -8.25
CA LEU A 74 2.07 0.69 -9.58
C LEU A 74 1.37 1.75 -10.44
N GLN A 75 0.04 1.76 -10.51
CA GLN A 75 -0.71 2.76 -11.28
C GLN A 75 -0.46 4.19 -10.79
N ARG A 76 -0.42 4.40 -9.47
CA ARG A 76 -0.11 5.72 -8.87
C ARG A 76 1.31 6.17 -9.19
N THR A 77 2.28 5.25 -9.13
CA THR A 77 3.68 5.55 -9.47
C THR A 77 3.81 5.92 -10.95
N SER A 78 3.18 5.16 -11.86
CA SER A 78 3.16 5.46 -13.30
C SER A 78 2.49 6.81 -13.62
N GLY A 79 1.40 7.15 -12.92
CA GLY A 79 0.76 8.46 -13.06
C GLY A 79 1.65 9.62 -12.60
N ASN A 80 2.40 9.44 -11.51
CA ASN A 80 3.36 10.42 -11.03
C ASN A 80 4.56 10.58 -11.97
N ASP A 81 5.07 9.49 -12.57
CA ASP A 81 6.18 9.55 -13.51
C ASP A 81 5.79 10.34 -14.79
N ARG A 82 4.57 10.13 -15.30
CA ARG A 82 4.05 10.91 -16.44
C ARG A 82 3.96 12.42 -16.13
N ARG A 83 3.62 12.81 -14.90
CA ARG A 83 3.63 14.22 -14.47
C ARG A 83 5.04 14.79 -14.32
N ARG A 84 6.05 13.96 -14.06
CA ARG A 84 7.45 14.37 -13.94
C ARG A 84 8.19 14.47 -15.28
N ARG A 85 7.67 13.89 -16.36
CA ARG A 85 8.25 14.06 -17.70
C ARG A 85 7.99 15.47 -18.21
N PRO A 86 9.05 16.27 -18.51
CA PRO A 86 8.86 17.59 -19.09
C PRO A 86 8.15 17.44 -20.44
N THR A 87 7.14 18.27 -20.67
CA THR A 87 6.42 18.25 -21.95
C THR A 87 7.35 18.69 -23.08
N GLN A 88 7.05 18.27 -24.32
CA GLN A 88 7.83 18.65 -25.50
C GLN A 88 8.03 20.19 -25.60
N VAL A 89 7.02 20.97 -25.19
CA VAL A 89 7.09 22.45 -25.12
C VAL A 89 8.11 22.93 -24.08
N GLN A 90 8.15 22.32 -22.90
CA GLN A 90 9.16 22.64 -21.87
C GLN A 90 10.57 22.25 -22.34
N GLN A 91 10.69 21.13 -23.03
CA GLN A 91 11.95 20.65 -23.60
C GLN A 91 12.48 21.62 -24.66
N VAL A 92 11.64 22.02 -25.63
CA VAL A 92 12.01 23.02 -26.65
C VAL A 92 12.36 24.37 -26.02
N ARG A 93 11.60 24.83 -25.01
CA ARG A 93 11.93 26.07 -24.28
C ARG A 93 13.27 25.96 -23.56
N SER A 94 13.59 24.83 -22.94
CA SER A 94 14.87 24.62 -22.26
C SER A 94 16.07 24.65 -23.22
N VAL A 95 15.93 24.01 -24.39
CA VAL A 95 16.95 24.01 -25.45
C VAL A 95 17.13 25.41 -26.02
N ARG A 96 16.03 26.11 -26.31
CA ARG A 96 16.06 27.51 -26.79
C ARG A 96 16.74 28.44 -25.79
N THR A 97 16.48 28.27 -24.50
CA THR A 97 17.09 29.08 -23.43
C THR A 97 18.57 28.75 -23.26
N GLY A 98 18.96 27.48 -23.39
CA GLY A 98 20.36 27.05 -23.41
C GLY A 98 21.14 27.60 -24.60
N LEU A 99 20.55 27.58 -25.79
CA LEU A 99 21.11 28.17 -27.02
C LEU A 99 21.29 29.68 -26.87
N ALA A 100 20.30 30.39 -26.33
CA ALA A 100 20.39 31.84 -26.08
C ALA A 100 21.51 32.20 -25.09
N ARG A 101 21.75 31.36 -24.05
CA ARG A 101 22.88 31.54 -23.12
C ARG A 101 24.23 31.31 -23.79
N ARG A 102 24.33 30.31 -24.68
CA ARG A 102 25.57 30.06 -25.45
C ARG A 102 25.88 31.21 -26.41
N ASP A 103 24.86 31.73 -27.10
CA ASP A 103 25.01 32.88 -28.00
C ASP A 103 25.39 34.17 -27.26
N ARG A 104 24.83 34.42 -26.06
CA ARG A 104 25.29 35.53 -25.22
C ARG A 104 26.75 35.36 -24.80
N ARG A 105 27.16 34.15 -24.41
CA ARG A 105 28.55 33.86 -23.98
C ARG A 105 29.55 34.02 -25.13
N SER A 106 29.21 33.59 -26.36
CA SER A 106 30.06 33.79 -27.53
C SER A 106 30.19 35.28 -27.89
N ARG A 107 29.10 36.06 -27.82
CA ARG A 107 29.12 37.50 -28.05
C ARG A 107 29.94 38.27 -26.99
N CYS A 108 29.80 37.95 -25.70
CA CYS A 108 30.64 38.54 -24.65
C CYS A 108 32.12 38.20 -24.82
N ARG A 109 32.44 36.98 -25.29
CA ARG A 109 33.83 36.59 -25.57
C ARG A 109 34.39 37.35 -26.79
N ALA A 110 33.56 37.55 -27.82
CA ALA A 110 33.95 38.31 -29.01
C ALA A 110 34.13 39.82 -28.75
N SER A 111 33.36 40.42 -27.83
CA SER A 111 33.52 41.82 -27.43
C SER A 111 34.71 42.05 -26.49
N ALA A 112 35.11 41.05 -25.70
CA ALA A 112 36.31 41.12 -24.85
C ALA A 112 37.62 41.01 -25.65
N GLY A 113 37.59 40.44 -26.87
CA GLY A 113 38.77 40.29 -27.74
C GLY A 113 39.09 41.50 -28.64
N ARG A 114 38.27 42.57 -28.61
CA ARG A 114 38.49 43.81 -29.38
C ARG A 114 38.73 45.02 -28.47
N ARG A 115 39.66 44.90 -27.52
CA ARG A 115 40.28 46.06 -26.88
C ARG A 115 41.75 46.05 -27.29
N GLU A 116 42.10 46.90 -28.24
CA GLU A 116 43.49 47.24 -28.53
C GLU A 116 44.14 47.82 -27.25
N PRO A 117 45.40 47.50 -26.95
CA PRO A 117 46.13 48.17 -25.89
C PRO A 117 46.35 49.64 -26.29
N PRO A 118 46.28 50.61 -25.36
CA PRO A 118 46.54 52.01 -25.71
C PRO A 118 47.99 52.17 -26.18
N SER A 119 48.16 52.82 -27.33
CA SER A 119 49.44 53.28 -27.84
C SER A 119 50.08 54.25 -26.85
N SER A 120 51.13 53.80 -26.17
CA SER A 120 52.03 54.67 -25.41
C SER A 120 52.88 55.46 -26.40
N SER A 121 52.56 56.74 -26.62
CA SER A 121 53.49 57.70 -27.20
C SER A 121 54.45 58.17 -26.11
N ALA A 122 55.73 57.82 -26.26
CA ALA A 122 56.81 58.42 -25.50
C ALA A 122 57.18 59.78 -26.13
N PRO A 123 57.47 60.84 -25.36
CA PRO A 123 57.99 62.08 -25.92
C PRO A 123 59.50 61.96 -26.16
N GLY A 124 59.93 62.31 -27.38
CA GLY A 124 61.34 62.46 -27.73
C GLY A 124 61.96 63.72 -27.12
N ARG A 125 63.14 63.58 -26.53
CA ARG A 125 64.15 64.65 -26.33
C ARG A 125 65.01 64.72 -27.61
N PRO A 126 65.77 65.80 -27.89
CA PRO A 126 66.77 66.41 -27.01
C PRO A 126 66.30 67.66 -26.25
#